data_AF-A0AAD3RIA8-F1
#
_entry.id   AF-A0AAD3RIA8-F1
#
_cell.length_a   1.000
_cell.length_b   1.000
_cell.length_c   1.000
_cell.angle_alpha   90.00
_cell.angle_beta   90.00
_cell.angle_gamma   90.00
#
_symmetry.space_group_name_H-M   'P 1'
#
loop_
_entity.id
_entity.type
_entity.pdbx_description
1 polymer ?
#
loop_
_entity_poly.entity_id
_entity_poly.type
_entity_poly.pdbx_seq_one_letter_code
_entity_poly.pdbx_strand_id
1 'polypeptide(L)'
;MLYFLSFQGILLYSDYQASTFDITKLPSYRFEAMDHFAKCFLILRLEGSKVEGGLNSAEEDRRGWRAVRVDLVLPPMDRYAFALLGWTGSRV
;
A
#
# COMPACT_ATOMS: atom_id res chain seq x y z
N MET A 1 0.56 12.36 -6.32
CA MET A 1 0.97 11.70 -5.06
C MET A 1 2.38 11.13 -5.12
N LEU A 2 2.69 10.15 -5.98
CA LEU A 2 4.03 9.53 -6.03
C LEU A 2 5.17 10.53 -6.30
N TYR A 3 4.94 11.51 -7.17
CA TYR A 3 5.88 12.59 -7.44
C TYR A 3 6.30 13.35 -6.17
N PHE A 4 5.34 13.65 -5.29
CA PHE A 4 5.60 14.36 -4.04
C PHE A 4 6.47 13.51 -3.09
N LEU A 5 6.16 12.21 -2.98
CA LEU A 5 6.94 11.27 -2.17
C LEU A 5 8.36 11.10 -2.70
N SER A 6 8.53 11.09 -4.03
CA SER A 6 9.84 11.06 -4.69
C SER A 6 10.62 12.35 -4.44
N PHE A 7 9.99 13.51 -4.63
CA PHE A 7 10.62 14.82 -4.40
C PHE A 7 11.11 14.99 -2.95
N GLN A 8 10.37 14.46 -1.98
CA GLN A 8 10.78 14.46 -0.56
C GLN A 8 11.85 13.40 -0.21
N GLY A 9 12.29 12.57 -1.18
CA GLY A 9 13.24 11.48 -0.93
C GLY A 9 12.69 10.35 -0.06
N ILE A 10 11.37 10.25 0.06
CA ILE A 10 10.68 9.22 0.85
C ILE A 10 10.46 7.95 0.02
N LEU A 11 10.24 8.07 -1.29
CA LEU A 11 9.96 6.94 -2.17
C LEU A 11 11.26 6.22 -2.56
N LEU A 12 11.39 4.93 -2.19
CA LEU A 12 12.53 4.08 -2.55
C LEU A 12 12.22 3.15 -3.73
N TYR A 13 10.95 2.73 -3.86
CA TYR A 13 10.47 1.89 -4.95
C TYR A 13 8.99 2.15 -5.20
N SER A 14 8.57 2.06 -6.46
CA SER A 14 7.16 2.09 -6.86
C SER A 14 6.88 1.16 -8.04
N ASP A 15 5.85 0.36 -7.92
CA ASP A 15 5.19 -0.35 -9.02
C ASP A 15 3.72 0.07 -9.05
N TYR A 16 3.24 0.52 -10.22
CA TYR A 16 1.86 0.95 -10.40
C TYR A 16 1.13 -0.02 -11.31
N GLN A 17 -0.03 -0.49 -10.86
CA GLN A 17 -0.91 -1.38 -11.59
C GLN A 17 -2.23 -0.67 -11.85
N ALA A 18 -2.53 -0.46 -13.14
CA ALA A 18 -3.78 0.15 -13.57
C ALA A 18 -4.99 -0.72 -13.21
N SER A 19 -6.15 -0.09 -12.99
CA SER A 19 -7.37 -0.83 -12.69
C SER A 19 -7.83 -1.63 -13.91
N THR A 20 -8.24 -2.87 -13.66
CA THR A 20 -8.94 -3.74 -14.61
C THR A 20 -10.38 -4.02 -14.17
N PHE A 21 -10.88 -3.24 -13.20
CA PHE A 21 -12.21 -3.37 -12.64
C PHE A 21 -13.26 -2.99 -13.67
N ASP A 22 -14.28 -3.83 -13.80
CA ASP A 22 -15.39 -3.64 -14.73
C ASP A 22 -16.70 -3.79 -13.94
N ILE A 23 -17.44 -2.69 -13.86
CA ILE A 23 -18.69 -2.62 -13.11
C ILE A 23 -19.81 -3.50 -13.68
N THR A 24 -19.71 -3.85 -14.96
CA THR A 24 -20.72 -4.68 -15.65
C THR A 24 -20.52 -6.16 -15.38
N LYS A 25 -19.32 -6.57 -14.92
CA LYS A 25 -19.03 -7.97 -14.58
C LYS A 25 -19.64 -8.34 -13.24
N LEU A 26 -20.24 -9.52 -13.19
CA LEU A 26 -20.66 -10.11 -11.93
C LEU A 26 -19.45 -10.35 -11.02
N PRO A 27 -19.61 -10.20 -9.70
CA PRO A 27 -18.55 -10.52 -8.74
C PRO A 27 -18.06 -11.96 -8.91
N SER A 28 -16.74 -12.15 -8.87
CA SER A 28 -16.16 -13.49 -8.92
C SER A 28 -16.30 -14.17 -7.57
N TYR A 29 -16.51 -15.49 -7.58
CA TYR A 29 -16.44 -16.34 -6.40
C TYR A 29 -14.99 -16.54 -5.89
N ARG A 30 -13.99 -16.09 -6.67
CA ARG A 30 -12.59 -16.13 -6.27
C ARG A 30 -12.24 -14.88 -5.47
N PHE A 31 -11.46 -15.08 -4.41
CA PHE A 31 -10.92 -14.02 -3.56
C PHE A 31 -10.20 -12.90 -4.35
N GLU A 32 -9.63 -13.25 -5.50
CA GLU A 32 -8.90 -12.36 -6.42
C GLU A 32 -9.77 -11.26 -7.05
N ALA A 33 -11.10 -11.32 -6.93
CA ALA A 33 -12.03 -10.32 -7.48
C ALA A 33 -11.71 -8.88 -7.03
N MET A 34 -11.14 -8.74 -5.85
CA MET A 34 -10.82 -7.44 -5.23
C MET A 34 -9.45 -6.90 -5.64
N ASP A 35 -8.71 -7.67 -6.44
CA ASP A 35 -7.39 -7.31 -6.97
C ASP A 35 -7.51 -6.61 -8.35
N HIS A 36 -8.70 -6.21 -8.77
CA HIS A 36 -8.92 -5.48 -10.03
C HIS A 36 -8.92 -3.95 -9.88
N PHE A 37 -8.97 -3.42 -8.65
CA PHE A 37 -8.80 -1.99 -8.42
C PHE A 37 -7.38 -1.53 -8.76
N ALA A 38 -7.19 -0.24 -9.05
CA ALA A 38 -5.86 0.32 -9.27
C ALA A 38 -5.05 0.21 -7.98
N LYS A 39 -3.75 -0.11 -8.11
CA LYS A 39 -2.86 -0.32 -6.96
C LYS A 39 -1.50 0.26 -7.20
N CYS A 40 -0.82 0.55 -6.10
CA CYS A 40 0.59 0.92 -6.14
C CYS A 40 1.33 0.22 -5.00
N PHE A 41 2.32 -0.59 -5.36
CA PHE A 41 3.21 -1.27 -4.42
C PHE A 41 4.46 -0.41 -4.21
N LEU A 42 4.69 -0.01 -2.97
CA LEU A 42 5.72 0.96 -2.62
C LEU A 42 6.71 0.39 -1.62
N ILE A 43 7.94 0.86 -1.69
CA ILE A 43 8.87 0.83 -0.55
C ILE A 43 9.15 2.27 -0.18
N LEU A 44 8.84 2.64 1.06
CA LEU A 44 9.03 3.98 1.60
C LEU A 44 10.15 4.00 2.64
N ARG A 45 10.86 5.12 2.69
CA ARG A 45 11.83 5.45 3.74
C ARG A 45 11.10 6.06 4.93
N LEU A 46 11.01 5.32 6.03
CA LEU A 46 10.44 5.79 7.30
C LEU A 46 11.56 6.25 8.23
N GLU A 47 11.64 7.55 8.47
CA GLU A 47 12.56 8.14 9.45
C GLU A 47 12.14 7.77 10.88
N GLY A 48 13.10 7.34 11.70
CA GLY A 48 12.82 6.96 13.09
C GLY A 48 12.35 8.11 13.96
N SER A 49 12.73 9.35 13.62
CA SER A 49 12.22 10.57 14.27
C SER A 49 10.71 10.80 14.07
N LYS A 50 10.08 10.12 13.11
CA LYS A 50 8.64 10.18 12.85
C LYS A 50 7.86 9.03 13.50
N VAL A 51 8.54 8.13 14.21
CA VAL A 51 7.92 6.98 14.87
C VAL A 51 7.89 7.25 16.37
N GLU A 52 6.71 7.20 16.97
CA GLU A 52 6.57 7.29 18.43
C GLU A 52 7.27 6.09 19.08
N GLY A 53 8.20 6.36 20.00
CA GLY A 53 9.08 5.32 20.57
C GLY A 53 10.30 4.96 19.70
N GLY A 54 10.48 5.62 18.56
CA GLY A 54 11.59 5.38 17.64
C GLY A 54 11.47 4.09 16.83
N LEU A 55 12.52 3.74 16.09
CA LEU A 55 12.59 2.45 15.40
C LEU A 55 13.15 1.41 16.37
N ASN A 56 12.47 0.26 16.51
CA ASN A 56 13.01 -0.94 17.14
C ASN A 56 14.10 -1.53 16.23
N SER A 57 15.25 -0.87 16.13
CA SER A 57 16.43 -1.34 15.43
C SER A 57 17.27 -2.21 16.34
N ALA A 58 17.88 -3.27 15.78
CA ALA A 58 18.98 -3.96 16.46
C ALA A 58 20.10 -2.94 16.78
N GLU A 59 20.87 -3.19 17.84
CA GLU A 59 21.86 -2.26 18.41
C GLU A 59 22.90 -1.70 17.40
N GLU A 60 23.02 -2.30 16.21
CA GLU A 60 23.94 -1.88 15.15
C GLU A 60 23.33 -1.01 14.02
N ASP A 61 22.01 -0.82 13.92
CA ASP A 61 21.42 -0.11 12.77
C ASP A 61 21.49 1.43 12.95
N ARG A 62 22.63 2.00 12.57
CA ARG A 62 22.92 3.45 12.65
C ARG A 62 22.24 4.30 11.58
N ARG A 63 21.42 3.71 10.69
CA ARG A 63 20.83 4.42 9.56
C ARG A 63 19.80 5.47 9.96
N GLY A 64 19.16 5.33 11.12
CA GLY A 64 18.14 6.27 11.61
C GLY A 64 16.80 6.20 10.85
N TRP A 65 16.68 5.34 9.84
CA TRP A 65 15.47 5.11 9.06
C TRP A 65 15.31 3.63 8.69
N ARG A 66 14.09 3.23 8.32
CA ARG A 66 13.74 1.86 7.90
C ARG A 66 13.00 1.88 6.56
N ALA A 67 13.27 0.88 5.70
CA ALA A 67 12.47 0.62 4.52
C ALA A 67 11.15 -0.07 4.92
N VAL A 68 10.01 0.49 4.54
CA VAL A 68 8.68 -0.04 4.85
C VAL A 68 7.93 -0.30 3.54
N ARG A 69 7.44 -1.53 3.38
CA ARG A 69 6.54 -1.85 2.26
C ARG A 69 5.16 -1.25 2.55
N VAL A 70 4.61 -0.53 1.58
CA VAL A 70 3.27 0.05 1.65
C VAL A 70 2.52 -0.30 0.36
N ASP A 71 1.34 -0.89 0.51
CA ASP A 71 0.47 -1.23 -0.61
C ASP A 71 -0.72 -0.25 -0.60
N LEU A 72 -0.85 0.55 -1.64
CA LEU A 72 -1.97 1.49 -1.82
C LEU A 72 -2.99 0.91 -2.79
N VAL A 73 -4.28 0.97 -2.43
CA VAL A 73 -5.39 0.46 -3.25
C VAL A 73 -6.41 1.57 -3.44
N LEU A 74 -6.84 1.77 -4.69
CA LEU A 74 -7.72 2.87 -5.09
C LEU A 74 -9.03 2.32 -5.67
N PRO A 75 -9.99 1.89 -4.82
CA PRO A 75 -11.30 1.48 -5.28
C PRO A 75 -12.17 2.70 -5.66
N PRO A 76 -13.13 2.56 -6.59
CA PRO A 76 -14.24 3.49 -6.73
C PRO A 76 -14.97 3.72 -5.39
N MET A 77 -15.49 4.93 -5.17
CA MET A 77 -16.10 5.31 -3.89
C MET A 77 -17.28 4.41 -3.51
N ASP A 78 -18.12 4.09 -4.49
CA ASP A 78 -19.26 3.17 -4.36
C ASP A 78 -18.85 1.70 -4.16
N ARG A 79 -17.54 1.40 -4.14
CA ARG A 79 -16.98 0.09 -3.83
C ARG A 79 -16.07 0.09 -2.60
N TYR A 80 -15.94 1.22 -1.90
CA TYR A 80 -15.07 1.36 -0.73
C TYR A 80 -15.35 0.32 0.35
N ALA A 81 -16.62 0.11 0.74
CA ALA A 81 -16.98 -0.83 1.80
C ALA A 81 -16.56 -2.28 1.46
N PHE A 82 -16.76 -2.69 0.20
CA PHE A 82 -16.33 -4.00 -0.27
C PHE A 82 -14.81 -4.12 -0.31
N ALA A 83 -14.12 -3.08 -0.84
CA ALA A 83 -12.67 -3.00 -0.85
C ALA A 83 -12.07 -3.11 0.56
N LEU A 84 -12.62 -2.37 1.52
CA LEU A 84 -12.22 -2.40 2.91
C LEU A 84 -12.36 -3.81 3.49
N LEU A 85 -13.49 -4.48 3.28
CA LEU A 85 -13.74 -5.82 3.82
C LEU A 85 -12.66 -6.82 3.38
N GLY A 86 -12.38 -6.95 2.09
CA GLY A 86 -11.40 -7.95 1.63
C GLY A 86 -9.93 -7.54 1.77
N TRP A 87 -9.61 -6.24 1.82
CA TRP A 87 -8.24 -5.79 2.11
C TRP A 87 -7.90 -5.74 3.60
N THR A 88 -8.91 -5.76 4.48
CA THR A 88 -8.70 -5.96 5.92
C THR A 88 -8.31 -7.42 6.21
N GLY A 89 -8.86 -8.37 5.45
CA GLY A 89 -8.60 -9.80 5.64
C GLY A 89 -9.17 -10.32 6.98
N SER A 90 -8.68 -11.44 7.52
CA SER A 90 -7.57 -12.27 7.04
C SER A 90 -7.97 -13.18 5.86
N ARG A 91 -6.98 -13.88 5.26
CA ARG A 91 -7.23 -14.92 4.24
C ARG A 91 -7.63 -16.28 4.83
N VAL A 92 -7.75 -16.37 6.15
CA VAL A 92 -7.96 -17.62 6.91
C VAL A 92 -9.43 -18.05 6.84
#